data_AF-A0A930TR14-F1
#
_entry.id   AF-A0A930TR14-F1
#
_cell.length_a   1.000
_cell.length_b   1.000
_cell.length_c   1.000
_cell.angle_alpha   90.00
_cell.angle_beta   90.00
_cell.angle_gamma   90.00
#
_symmetry.space_group_name_H-M   'P 1'
#
loop_
_entity.id
_entity.type
_entity.pdbx_description
1 polymer ?
#
loop_
_entity_poly.entity_id
_entity_poly.type
_entity_poly.pdbx_seq_one_letter_code
_entity_poly.pdbx_strand_id
1 'polypeptide(L)'
;MSPSTASTQRTIVLIGKENTGKSQLVASLTHRTPYSSNFRGSTVTCERYTGDGVMFIDTPGILYRSDTTTTRSALEQLQQGDTIVLVVKATHVDEDLTDLLPLVADKQGIVVITFWDKVLPSTFTQQTVHRWEQTSNLAFIPVDARHLTAAQRQEILAAMHEPSVFPSQWHPIPAGWRIEPRPTLLEHPRLGWLLAIALLLIPAVLAVWFANTVAAIVDPLIQGLVNPTVETLSGLPSLPREILIGRYGLVTMGPLLFVWAVPTVILYALFLGAYKASGLVERITVALHPLLRPFGLSGRDLVRVIMGFGCNVPAVISTRACSSCSRQTCISAIAFGSACSYQLGATLGVFSAANLPYLVMPYLLYLTITTLIYTRLIAPKSARSPQNSLMIEHRTFLEVPRWSAIWREMKGTLSQFFTNAIPIFLVITLIASVLDWLGVLNGLSGLINPAMGLFRLPPEAALPVILASVRKDGLLLFAEPNTVGLLSPVQILTGVYLAGVLLPCLVTALTIAREQSLKFALGLMVRQAIAAIVFALILAWGGYFWW
;
A
#
# COMPACT_ATOMS: atom_id res chain seq x y z
N MET A 1 6.36 -40.50 22.92
CA MET A 1 4.97 -40.01 23.08
C MET A 1 4.42 -39.74 21.69
N SER A 2 3.37 -40.48 21.36
CA SER A 2 2.51 -40.50 20.16
C SER A 2 2.60 -39.31 19.19
N PRO A 3 2.72 -39.55 17.86
CA PRO A 3 2.46 -38.52 16.87
C PRO A 3 1.00 -38.11 17.00
N SER A 4 0.75 -36.84 17.34
CA SER A 4 -0.59 -36.28 17.33
C SER A 4 -1.15 -36.42 15.91
N THR A 5 -2.21 -37.20 15.76
CA THR A 5 -3.06 -37.24 14.58
C THR A 5 -3.49 -35.82 14.25
N ALA A 6 -2.80 -35.17 13.32
CA ALA A 6 -3.24 -33.92 12.74
C ALA A 6 -4.56 -34.23 12.02
N SER A 7 -5.68 -33.78 12.60
CA SER A 7 -6.95 -33.74 11.88
C SER A 7 -6.70 -33.00 10.56
N THR A 8 -6.81 -33.70 9.43
CA THR A 8 -6.62 -33.14 8.09
C THR A 8 -7.67 -32.07 7.86
N GLN A 9 -7.32 -30.83 8.19
CA GLN A 9 -8.19 -29.68 8.01
C GLN A 9 -8.46 -29.51 6.51
N ARG A 10 -9.72 -29.60 6.09
CA ARG A 10 -10.10 -29.55 4.67
C ARG A 10 -9.76 -28.17 4.11
N THR A 11 -9.02 -28.11 3.01
CA THR A 11 -8.54 -26.85 2.44
C THR A 11 -9.41 -26.45 1.25
N ILE A 12 -9.96 -25.24 1.31
CA ILE A 12 -10.82 -24.67 0.28
C ILE A 12 -10.12 -23.45 -0.31
N VAL A 13 -9.91 -23.42 -1.62
CA VAL A 13 -9.17 -22.35 -2.30
C VAL A 13 -10.10 -21.56 -3.19
N LEU A 14 -10.22 -20.25 -2.93
CA LEU A 14 -11.03 -19.36 -3.74
C LEU A 14 -10.21 -18.77 -4.87
N ILE A 15 -10.70 -18.95 -6.10
CA ILE A 15 -10.06 -18.50 -7.33
C ILE A 15 -11.04 -17.62 -8.09
N GLY A 16 -10.55 -16.52 -8.65
CA GLY A 16 -11.37 -15.62 -9.46
C GLY A 16 -10.63 -14.34 -9.78
N LYS A 17 -11.12 -13.58 -10.76
CA LYS A 17 -10.58 -12.26 -11.11
C LYS A 17 -10.64 -11.27 -9.95
N GLU A 18 -9.92 -10.17 -10.03
CA GLU A 18 -9.97 -9.13 -9.01
C GLU A 18 -11.40 -8.55 -8.87
N ASN A 19 -11.77 -8.11 -7.67
CA ASN A 19 -13.09 -7.53 -7.39
C ASN A 19 -14.32 -8.40 -7.70
N THR A 20 -14.16 -9.72 -7.89
CA THR A 20 -15.26 -10.70 -8.04
C THR A 20 -15.97 -10.99 -6.72
N GLY A 21 -15.67 -10.28 -5.64
CA GLY A 21 -16.33 -10.48 -4.34
C GLY A 21 -15.82 -11.67 -3.52
N LYS A 22 -14.69 -12.30 -3.88
CA LYS A 22 -14.08 -13.44 -3.13
C LYS A 22 -13.96 -13.19 -1.63
N SER A 23 -13.25 -12.12 -1.23
CA SER A 23 -13.03 -11.81 0.19
C SER A 23 -14.32 -11.46 0.93
N GLN A 24 -15.33 -10.95 0.21
CA GLN A 24 -16.66 -10.69 0.77
C GLN A 24 -17.44 -11.99 0.96
N LEU A 25 -17.36 -12.92 0.00
CA LEU A 25 -17.96 -14.25 0.08
C LEU A 25 -17.41 -15.03 1.29
N VAL A 26 -16.09 -15.12 1.46
CA VAL A 26 -15.49 -15.83 2.60
C VAL A 26 -15.82 -15.16 3.93
N ALA A 27 -15.80 -13.82 3.98
CA ALA A 27 -16.16 -13.09 5.19
C ALA A 27 -17.61 -13.37 5.60
N SER A 28 -18.53 -13.41 4.65
CA SER A 28 -19.94 -13.73 4.89
C SER A 28 -20.16 -15.21 5.24
N LEU A 29 -19.34 -16.13 4.72
CA LEU A 29 -19.41 -17.57 5.03
C LEU A 29 -18.83 -17.92 6.41
N THR A 30 -17.72 -17.28 6.79
CA THR A 30 -16.97 -17.63 7.99
C THR A 30 -17.28 -16.73 9.18
N HIS A 31 -17.70 -15.48 8.95
CA HIS A 31 -17.78 -14.42 9.97
C HIS A 31 -16.48 -14.21 10.78
N ARG A 32 -15.33 -14.63 10.25
CA ARG A 32 -14.02 -14.52 10.92
C ARG A 32 -13.13 -13.49 10.23
N THR A 33 -12.18 -12.97 10.98
CA THR A 33 -11.14 -12.07 10.44
C THR A 33 -10.01 -12.88 9.79
N PRO A 34 -9.56 -12.50 8.58
CA PRO A 34 -8.43 -13.16 7.95
C PRO A 34 -7.11 -12.86 8.66
N TYR A 35 -6.12 -13.72 8.44
CA TYR A 35 -4.72 -13.38 8.61
C TYR A 35 -3.96 -13.57 7.29
N SER A 36 -2.94 -12.74 7.06
CA SER A 36 -2.13 -12.81 5.85
C SER A 36 -1.03 -13.87 5.99
N SER A 37 -0.85 -14.70 4.96
CA SER A 37 0.23 -15.69 4.92
C SER A 37 0.64 -16.01 3.48
N ASN A 38 1.84 -16.57 3.31
CA ASN A 38 2.30 -17.02 2.00
C ASN A 38 1.57 -18.31 1.58
N PHE A 39 1.16 -18.39 0.32
CA PHE A 39 0.54 -19.57 -0.27
C PHE A 39 1.59 -20.66 -0.42
N ARG A 40 1.56 -21.67 0.46
CA ARG A 40 2.40 -22.88 0.40
C ARG A 40 3.87 -22.65 0.04
N GLY A 41 4.50 -21.63 0.65
CA GLY A 41 5.91 -21.31 0.43
C GLY A 41 6.22 -20.55 -0.86
N SER A 42 5.22 -20.22 -1.68
CA SER A 42 5.36 -19.26 -2.77
C SER A 42 5.52 -17.82 -2.24
N THR A 43 5.89 -16.91 -3.14
CA THR A 43 5.91 -15.47 -2.89
C THR A 43 4.52 -14.83 -2.97
N VAL A 44 3.47 -15.62 -3.25
CA VAL A 44 2.09 -15.14 -3.35
C VAL A 44 1.47 -15.10 -1.97
N THR A 45 1.07 -13.91 -1.53
CA THR A 45 0.40 -13.72 -0.23
C THR A 45 -1.10 -13.88 -0.38
N CYS A 46 -1.70 -14.74 0.44
CA CYS A 46 -3.13 -15.00 0.49
C CYS A 46 -3.71 -14.63 1.86
N GLU A 47 -5.02 -14.38 1.89
CA GLU A 47 -5.75 -14.29 3.15
C GLU A 47 -6.24 -15.69 3.55
N ARG A 48 -6.01 -16.08 4.81
CA ARG A 48 -6.52 -17.34 5.36
C ARG A 48 -7.58 -17.08 6.41
N TYR A 49 -8.64 -17.87 6.34
CA TYR A 49 -9.73 -17.89 7.31
C TYR A 49 -9.85 -19.32 7.86
N THR A 50 -9.63 -19.46 9.17
CA THR A 50 -9.70 -20.77 9.85
C THR A 50 -10.95 -20.84 10.72
N GLY A 51 -11.83 -21.80 10.45
CA GLY A 51 -13.05 -22.04 11.23
C GLY A 51 -13.65 -23.41 10.97
N ASP A 52 -14.25 -23.98 12.02
CA ASP A 52 -15.11 -25.19 11.95
C ASP A 52 -14.49 -26.38 11.20
N GLY A 53 -13.20 -26.65 11.42
CA GLY A 53 -12.48 -27.77 10.79
C GLY A 53 -12.10 -27.55 9.31
N VAL A 54 -12.35 -26.36 8.77
CA VAL A 54 -12.05 -25.98 7.38
C VAL A 54 -11.08 -24.80 7.35
N MET A 55 -10.21 -24.78 6.35
CA MET A 55 -9.33 -23.66 6.04
C MET A 55 -9.72 -23.06 4.69
N PHE A 56 -10.20 -21.83 4.68
CA PHE A 56 -10.41 -21.07 3.44
C PHE A 56 -9.14 -20.28 3.12
N ILE A 57 -8.70 -20.38 1.87
CA ILE A 57 -7.59 -19.63 1.31
C ILE A 57 -8.14 -18.73 0.20
N ASP A 58 -8.21 -17.44 0.47
CA ASP A 58 -8.56 -16.43 -0.53
C ASP A 58 -7.29 -16.01 -1.27
N THR A 59 -7.19 -16.45 -2.53
CA THR A 59 -6.07 -16.13 -3.40
C THR A 59 -6.17 -14.71 -3.96
N PRO A 60 -5.04 -14.03 -4.24
CA PRO A 60 -5.05 -12.77 -4.98
C PRO A 60 -5.83 -12.90 -6.29
N GLY A 61 -6.58 -11.85 -6.64
CA GLY A 61 -7.32 -11.82 -7.88
C GLY A 61 -6.44 -12.05 -9.11
N ILE A 62 -6.88 -12.92 -10.02
CA ILE A 62 -6.19 -13.13 -11.29
C ILE A 62 -6.36 -11.87 -12.15
N LEU A 63 -5.23 -11.36 -12.66
CA LEU A 63 -5.16 -10.20 -13.54
C LEU A 63 -5.08 -10.65 -15.00
N TYR A 64 -5.73 -9.92 -15.91
CA TYR A 64 -5.75 -10.24 -17.34
C TYR A 64 -4.41 -9.88 -18.02
N ARG A 65 -3.89 -10.79 -18.88
CA ARG A 65 -2.77 -10.67 -19.87
C ARG A 65 -1.45 -9.98 -19.44
N SER A 66 -1.33 -9.53 -18.19
CA SER A 66 -0.07 -9.13 -17.57
C SER A 66 0.38 -10.27 -16.67
N ASP A 67 1.56 -10.80 -16.95
CA ASP A 67 2.15 -11.95 -16.29
C ASP A 67 1.82 -12.04 -14.80
N THR A 68 1.12 -13.11 -14.45
CA THR A 68 1.27 -13.72 -13.14
C THR A 68 1.71 -15.16 -13.35
N THR A 69 2.94 -15.34 -13.84
CA THR A 69 3.71 -16.56 -13.53
C THR A 69 3.54 -16.90 -12.04
N THR A 70 3.49 -15.90 -11.16
CA THR A 70 3.14 -16.04 -9.74
C THR A 70 1.78 -16.69 -9.46
N THR A 71 0.68 -16.24 -10.08
CA THR A 71 -0.65 -16.82 -9.85
C THR A 71 -0.82 -18.15 -10.56
N ARG A 72 -0.27 -18.33 -11.77
CA ARG A 72 -0.20 -19.64 -12.43
C ARG A 72 0.63 -20.64 -11.62
N SER A 73 1.80 -20.26 -11.13
CA SER A 73 2.60 -21.11 -10.24
C SER A 73 1.92 -21.36 -8.89
N ALA A 74 1.12 -20.42 -8.36
CA ALA A 74 0.28 -20.69 -7.19
C ALA A 74 -0.82 -21.72 -7.52
N LEU A 75 -1.42 -21.66 -8.71
CA LEU A 75 -2.39 -22.65 -9.17
C LEU A 75 -1.77 -24.02 -9.46
N GLU A 76 -0.49 -24.08 -9.85
CA GLU A 76 0.30 -25.32 -9.97
C GLU A 76 0.59 -25.95 -8.59
N GLN A 77 0.60 -25.15 -7.51
CA GLN A 77 0.76 -25.62 -6.14
C GLN A 77 -0.55 -26.12 -5.48
N LEU A 78 -1.65 -26.20 -6.25
CA LEU A 78 -2.88 -26.83 -5.80
C LEU A 78 -2.67 -28.35 -5.65
N GLN A 79 -3.08 -28.90 -4.52
CA GLN A 79 -2.96 -30.32 -4.20
C GLN A 79 -4.22 -31.07 -4.65
N GLN A 80 -4.10 -32.37 -4.90
CA GLN A 80 -5.22 -33.23 -5.33
C GLN A 80 -6.40 -33.29 -4.34
N GLY A 81 -6.21 -32.86 -3.08
CA GLY A 81 -7.27 -32.81 -2.06
C GLY A 81 -7.89 -31.42 -1.82
N ASP A 82 -7.52 -30.39 -2.60
CA ASP A 82 -8.07 -29.05 -2.45
C ASP A 82 -9.43 -28.94 -3.15
N THR A 83 -10.44 -28.40 -2.46
CA THR A 83 -11.70 -28.01 -3.08
C THR A 83 -11.58 -26.58 -3.61
N ILE A 84 -11.88 -26.37 -4.88
CA ILE A 84 -11.84 -25.04 -5.50
C ILE A 84 -13.22 -24.38 -5.47
N VAL A 85 -13.26 -23.11 -5.10
CA VAL A 85 -14.44 -22.27 -5.29
C VAL A 85 -14.09 -21.23 -6.35
N LEU A 86 -14.62 -21.44 -7.56
CA LEU A 86 -14.44 -20.52 -8.67
C LEU A 86 -15.46 -19.38 -8.56
N VAL A 87 -15.00 -18.17 -8.29
CA VAL A 87 -15.85 -17.00 -8.09
C VAL A 87 -15.85 -16.14 -9.35
N VAL A 88 -17.03 -15.97 -9.96
CA VAL A 88 -17.25 -15.20 -11.19
C VAL A 88 -18.26 -14.07 -10.96
N LYS A 89 -18.15 -12.97 -11.70
CA LYS A 89 -19.13 -11.87 -11.65
C LYS A 89 -20.29 -12.13 -12.60
N ALA A 90 -21.53 -12.07 -12.11
CA ALA A 90 -22.72 -12.20 -12.94
C ALA A 90 -22.77 -11.18 -14.09
N THR A 91 -22.21 -9.99 -13.89
CA THR A 91 -22.27 -8.86 -14.84
C THR A 91 -21.47 -9.09 -16.13
N HIS A 92 -20.43 -9.93 -16.08
CA HIS A 92 -19.50 -10.24 -17.18
C HIS A 92 -19.17 -11.75 -17.16
N VAL A 93 -20.17 -12.57 -16.85
CA VAL A 93 -20.00 -14.00 -16.54
C VAL A 93 -19.35 -14.78 -17.69
N ASP A 94 -19.66 -14.43 -18.94
CA ASP A 94 -19.10 -15.07 -20.13
C ASP A 94 -17.58 -14.86 -20.22
N GLU A 95 -17.11 -13.62 -20.02
CA GLU A 95 -15.68 -13.29 -20.02
C GLU A 95 -14.95 -13.95 -18.83
N ASP A 96 -15.58 -13.97 -17.66
CA ASP A 96 -15.00 -14.57 -16.45
C ASP A 96 -14.86 -16.09 -16.57
N LEU A 97 -15.89 -16.78 -17.05
CA LEU A 97 -15.84 -18.22 -17.26
C LEU A 97 -14.82 -18.59 -18.34
N THR A 98 -14.81 -17.87 -19.47
CA THR A 98 -13.86 -18.13 -20.57
C THR A 98 -12.40 -18.02 -20.12
N ASP A 99 -12.09 -17.02 -19.29
CA ASP A 99 -10.72 -16.79 -18.83
C ASP A 99 -10.29 -17.74 -17.71
N LEU A 100 -11.21 -18.12 -16.82
CA LEU A 100 -10.87 -18.81 -15.58
C LEU A 100 -11.05 -20.32 -15.63
N LEU A 101 -12.00 -20.86 -16.42
CA LEU A 101 -12.22 -22.30 -16.52
C LEU A 101 -10.95 -23.08 -16.94
N PRO A 102 -10.16 -22.63 -17.94
CA PRO A 102 -8.93 -23.32 -18.33
C PRO A 102 -7.89 -23.42 -17.21
N LEU A 103 -7.94 -22.54 -16.20
CA LEU A 103 -6.99 -22.50 -15.09
C LEU A 103 -7.30 -23.52 -13.99
N VAL A 104 -8.55 -23.98 -13.93
CA VAL A 104 -9.06 -24.93 -12.93
C VAL A 104 -9.48 -26.27 -13.53
N ALA A 105 -9.24 -26.48 -14.83
CA ALA A 105 -9.51 -27.74 -15.53
C ALA A 105 -8.91 -28.95 -14.77
N ASP A 106 -9.67 -30.05 -14.76
CA ASP A 106 -9.34 -31.33 -14.11
C ASP A 106 -9.21 -31.28 -12.57
N LYS A 107 -9.57 -30.17 -11.94
CA LYS A 107 -9.60 -30.03 -10.48
C LYS A 107 -11.03 -30.17 -9.96
N GLN A 108 -11.20 -30.39 -8.66
CA GLN A 108 -12.52 -30.50 -8.04
C GLN A 108 -12.97 -29.16 -7.45
N GLY A 109 -14.25 -28.81 -7.66
CA GLY A 109 -14.80 -27.62 -7.05
C GLY A 109 -16.23 -27.26 -7.47
N ILE A 110 -16.57 -26.00 -7.22
CA ILE A 110 -17.88 -25.41 -7.49
C ILE A 110 -17.71 -24.02 -8.11
N VAL A 111 -18.76 -23.51 -8.76
CA VAL A 111 -18.81 -22.15 -9.28
C VAL A 111 -19.78 -21.32 -8.45
N VAL A 112 -19.33 -20.17 -7.94
CA VAL A 112 -20.16 -19.20 -7.24
C VAL A 112 -20.26 -17.93 -8.09
N ILE A 113 -21.48 -17.60 -8.50
CA ILE A 113 -21.76 -16.41 -9.32
C ILE A 113 -22.15 -15.27 -8.39
N THR A 114 -21.29 -14.28 -8.25
CA THR A 114 -21.48 -13.10 -7.39
C THR A 114 -22.13 -11.94 -8.13
N PHE A 115 -22.55 -10.89 -7.42
CA PHE A 115 -23.27 -9.73 -7.99
C PHE A 115 -24.59 -10.13 -8.67
N TRP A 116 -25.23 -11.20 -8.19
CA TRP A 116 -26.52 -11.65 -8.73
C TRP A 116 -27.64 -10.63 -8.48
N ASP A 117 -27.49 -9.77 -7.47
CA ASP A 117 -28.38 -8.63 -7.18
C ASP A 117 -28.44 -7.61 -8.34
N LYS A 118 -27.45 -7.59 -9.24
CA LYS A 118 -27.41 -6.72 -10.41
C LYS A 118 -28.12 -7.32 -11.62
N VAL A 119 -28.36 -8.64 -11.63
CA VAL A 119 -29.03 -9.33 -12.73
C VAL A 119 -30.54 -9.21 -12.55
N LEU A 120 -31.24 -8.84 -13.61
CA LEU A 120 -32.71 -8.82 -13.61
C LEU A 120 -33.23 -10.25 -13.45
N PRO A 121 -34.00 -10.57 -12.38
CA PRO A 121 -34.53 -11.91 -12.19
C PRO A 121 -35.50 -12.22 -13.33
N SER A 122 -35.11 -13.17 -14.18
CA SER A 122 -35.91 -13.63 -15.31
C SER A 122 -35.85 -15.15 -15.41
N THR A 123 -36.90 -15.74 -15.98
CA THR A 123 -36.94 -17.18 -16.30
C THR A 123 -35.76 -17.58 -17.19
N PHE A 124 -35.37 -16.71 -18.12
CA PHE A 124 -34.18 -16.89 -18.97
C PHE A 124 -32.90 -17.04 -18.14
N THR A 125 -32.62 -16.10 -17.22
CA THR A 125 -31.39 -16.14 -16.40
C THR A 125 -31.30 -17.41 -15.54
N GLN A 126 -32.41 -17.86 -14.96
CA GLN A 126 -32.45 -19.09 -14.16
C GLN A 126 -32.26 -20.34 -15.03
N GLN A 127 -32.91 -20.39 -16.20
CA GLN A 127 -32.75 -21.50 -17.14
C GLN A 127 -31.32 -21.60 -17.68
N THR A 128 -30.64 -20.48 -17.92
CA THR A 128 -29.25 -20.48 -18.38
C THR A 128 -28.33 -21.10 -17.33
N VAL A 129 -28.46 -20.70 -16.06
CA VAL A 129 -27.66 -21.28 -14.96
C VAL A 129 -27.94 -22.77 -14.82
N HIS A 130 -29.21 -23.17 -14.82
CA HIS A 130 -29.59 -24.59 -14.74
C HIS A 130 -29.05 -25.41 -15.93
N ARG A 131 -29.02 -24.84 -17.14
CA ARG A 131 -28.39 -25.50 -18.30
C ARG A 131 -26.89 -25.66 -18.12
N TRP A 132 -26.19 -24.69 -17.53
CA TRP A 132 -24.78 -24.85 -17.23
C TRP A 132 -24.54 -25.97 -16.23
N GLU A 133 -25.36 -26.07 -15.18
CA GLU A 133 -25.26 -27.17 -14.21
C GLU A 133 -25.47 -28.54 -14.87
N GLN A 134 -26.51 -28.68 -15.69
CA GLN A 134 -26.81 -29.93 -16.39
C GLN A 134 -25.73 -30.34 -17.41
N THR A 135 -25.14 -29.37 -18.13
CA THR A 135 -24.17 -29.67 -19.19
C THR A 135 -22.75 -29.86 -18.69
N SER A 136 -22.39 -29.25 -17.57
CA SER A 136 -21.05 -29.35 -16.97
C SER A 136 -20.96 -30.36 -15.83
N ASN A 137 -22.10 -30.75 -15.24
CA ASN A 137 -22.17 -31.48 -13.97
C ASN A 137 -21.49 -30.76 -12.80
N LEU A 138 -21.36 -29.42 -12.87
CA LEU A 138 -20.86 -28.56 -11.80
C LEU A 138 -22.01 -27.83 -11.12
N ALA A 139 -21.88 -27.56 -9.82
CA ALA A 139 -22.79 -26.66 -9.12
C ALA A 139 -22.50 -25.19 -9.48
N PHE A 140 -23.53 -24.45 -9.89
CA PHE A 140 -23.47 -23.01 -10.17
C PHE A 140 -24.40 -22.27 -9.21
N ILE A 141 -23.83 -21.67 -8.17
CA ILE A 141 -24.63 -21.08 -7.09
C ILE A 141 -24.65 -19.55 -7.24
N PRO A 142 -25.78 -18.94 -7.65
CA PRO A 142 -25.91 -17.49 -7.74
C PRO A 142 -26.15 -16.86 -6.38
N VAL A 143 -25.33 -15.86 -6.01
CA VAL A 143 -25.40 -15.20 -4.72
C VAL A 143 -25.15 -13.69 -4.80
N ASP A 144 -25.75 -12.98 -3.85
CA ASP A 144 -25.19 -11.73 -3.37
C ASP A 144 -24.22 -12.04 -2.22
N ALA A 145 -22.91 -11.96 -2.48
CA ALA A 145 -21.87 -12.20 -1.47
C ALA A 145 -21.99 -11.28 -0.25
N ARG A 146 -22.67 -10.13 -0.41
CA ARG A 146 -22.94 -9.18 0.67
C ARG A 146 -24.08 -9.67 1.57
N HIS A 147 -25.14 -10.26 1.03
CA HIS A 147 -26.31 -10.71 1.78
C HIS A 147 -26.61 -12.18 1.48
N LEU A 148 -25.74 -13.07 1.96
CA LEU A 148 -25.97 -14.51 1.86
C LEU A 148 -27.17 -14.91 2.73
N THR A 149 -28.16 -15.53 2.10
CA THR A 149 -29.25 -16.19 2.82
C THR A 149 -28.74 -17.47 3.50
N ALA A 150 -29.43 -17.92 4.57
CA ALA A 150 -29.09 -19.16 5.25
C ALA A 150 -29.12 -20.38 4.31
N ALA A 151 -30.09 -20.40 3.37
CA ALA A 151 -30.20 -21.44 2.35
C ALA A 151 -29.00 -21.46 1.41
N GLN A 152 -28.61 -20.32 0.82
CA GLN A 152 -27.43 -20.23 -0.06
C GLN A 152 -26.14 -20.60 0.68
N ARG A 153 -26.01 -20.21 1.96
CA ARG A 153 -24.86 -20.60 2.77
C ARG A 153 -24.78 -22.12 2.93
N GLN A 154 -25.91 -22.76 3.24
CA GLN A 154 -25.97 -24.21 3.39
C GLN A 154 -25.71 -24.93 2.07
N GLU A 155 -26.23 -24.41 0.96
CA GLU A 155 -26.01 -24.92 -0.40
C GLU A 155 -24.51 -24.87 -0.79
N ILE A 156 -23.84 -23.73 -0.56
CA ILE A 156 -22.40 -23.60 -0.81
C ILE A 156 -21.61 -24.59 0.05
N LEU A 157 -21.93 -24.69 1.35
CA LEU A 157 -21.25 -25.62 2.25
C LEU A 157 -21.46 -27.08 1.86
N ALA A 158 -22.65 -27.46 1.43
CA ALA A 158 -22.97 -28.80 0.95
C ALA A 158 -22.23 -29.13 -0.35
N ALA A 159 -22.26 -28.23 -1.34
CA ALA A 159 -21.58 -28.42 -2.61
C ALA A 159 -20.04 -28.48 -2.45
N MET A 160 -19.48 -27.81 -1.43
CA MET A 160 -18.05 -27.93 -1.10
C MET A 160 -17.68 -29.27 -0.42
N HIS A 161 -18.64 -29.98 0.18
CA HIS A 161 -18.40 -31.31 0.77
C HIS A 161 -18.31 -32.41 -0.31
N GLU A 162 -19.08 -32.27 -1.38
CA GLU A 162 -19.11 -33.19 -2.53
C GLU A 162 -18.85 -32.42 -3.83
N PRO A 163 -17.60 -31.97 -4.06
CA PRO A 163 -17.28 -31.18 -5.24
C PRO A 163 -17.20 -32.02 -6.52
N SER A 164 -17.61 -31.42 -7.64
CA SER A 164 -17.51 -32.01 -8.98
C SER A 164 -16.19 -31.64 -9.66
N VAL A 165 -15.76 -32.45 -10.63
CA VAL A 165 -14.55 -32.15 -11.43
C VAL A 165 -14.86 -31.09 -12.48
N PHE A 166 -14.02 -30.07 -12.60
CA PHE A 166 -14.08 -29.09 -13.68
C PHE A 166 -13.73 -29.75 -15.02
N PRO A 167 -14.67 -29.80 -15.97
CA PRO A 167 -14.45 -30.43 -17.26
C PRO A 167 -13.41 -29.65 -18.10
N SER A 168 -12.45 -30.35 -18.68
CA SER A 168 -11.34 -29.76 -19.46
C SER A 168 -11.74 -29.22 -20.84
N GLN A 169 -12.84 -29.71 -21.43
CA GLN A 169 -13.31 -29.32 -22.77
C GLN A 169 -14.74 -28.76 -22.77
N TRP A 170 -15.24 -28.30 -21.62
CA TRP A 170 -16.56 -27.66 -21.57
C TRP A 170 -16.46 -26.19 -21.90
N HIS A 171 -17.31 -25.76 -22.84
CA HIS A 171 -17.50 -24.36 -23.15
C HIS A 171 -18.91 -23.94 -22.75
N PRO A 172 -19.07 -22.97 -21.83
CA PRO A 172 -20.39 -22.49 -21.45
C PRO A 172 -21.10 -21.91 -22.68
N ILE A 173 -22.39 -22.23 -22.80
CA ILE A 173 -23.28 -21.50 -23.70
C ILE A 173 -23.28 -20.04 -23.23
N PRO A 174 -23.13 -19.04 -24.13
CA PRO A 174 -23.11 -17.64 -23.73
C PRO A 174 -24.36 -17.26 -22.94
N ALA A 175 -24.16 -16.58 -21.82
CA ALA A 175 -25.22 -16.06 -20.99
C ALA A 175 -26.11 -15.09 -21.76
N GLY A 176 -25.50 -14.30 -22.66
CA GLY A 176 -26.22 -13.37 -23.53
C GLY A 176 -26.59 -12.05 -22.83
N TRP A 177 -26.08 -11.81 -21.62
CA TRP A 177 -26.18 -10.51 -20.95
C TRP A 177 -24.79 -9.97 -20.59
N ARG A 178 -24.66 -8.65 -20.71
CA ARG A 178 -23.52 -7.89 -20.22
C ARG A 178 -24.04 -6.65 -19.52
N ILE A 179 -23.70 -6.49 -18.24
CA ILE A 179 -24.23 -5.42 -17.41
C ILE A 179 -23.07 -4.47 -17.08
N GLU A 180 -23.05 -3.32 -17.73
CA GLU A 180 -22.05 -2.29 -17.44
C GLU A 180 -22.56 -1.29 -16.40
N PRO A 181 -21.72 -0.87 -15.44
CA PRO A 181 -22.09 0.18 -14.50
C PRO A 181 -22.29 1.53 -15.20
N ARG A 182 -23.19 2.35 -14.64
CA ARG A 182 -23.40 3.71 -15.13
C ARG A 182 -22.12 4.55 -15.03
N PRO A 183 -21.79 5.35 -16.07
CA PRO A 183 -20.69 6.30 -15.99
C PRO A 183 -21.00 7.37 -14.94
N THR A 184 -19.95 7.86 -14.29
CA THR A 184 -19.97 8.99 -13.36
C THR A 184 -19.13 10.16 -13.92
N LEU A 185 -18.96 11.22 -13.14
CA LEU A 185 -18.09 12.35 -13.48
C LEU A 185 -16.60 11.94 -13.62
N LEU A 186 -16.18 10.84 -13.00
CA LEU A 186 -14.80 10.32 -13.07
C LEU A 186 -14.42 9.85 -14.48
N GLU A 187 -15.40 9.49 -15.30
CA GLU A 187 -15.20 9.01 -16.67
C GLU A 187 -15.24 10.15 -17.71
N HIS A 188 -15.36 11.42 -17.27
CA HIS A 188 -15.32 12.55 -18.19
C HIS A 188 -13.92 12.71 -18.83
N PRO A 189 -13.79 12.84 -20.18
CA PRO A 189 -12.50 12.77 -20.87
C PRO A 189 -11.43 13.77 -20.38
N ARG A 190 -11.85 14.98 -19.99
CA ARG A 190 -10.94 16.06 -19.54
C ARG A 190 -10.96 16.32 -18.04
N LEU A 191 -12.09 16.05 -17.37
CA LEU A 191 -12.30 16.42 -15.97
C LEU A 191 -12.16 15.20 -15.04
N GLY A 192 -12.28 14.00 -15.60
CA GLY A 192 -12.26 12.75 -14.85
C GLY A 192 -10.94 12.50 -14.15
N TRP A 193 -9.81 12.74 -14.81
CA TRP A 193 -8.49 12.58 -14.18
C TRP A 193 -8.24 13.63 -13.09
N LEU A 194 -8.66 14.89 -13.28
CA LEU A 194 -8.57 15.93 -12.24
C LEU A 194 -9.40 15.56 -11.01
N LEU A 195 -10.64 15.13 -11.23
CA LEU A 195 -11.53 14.69 -10.16
C LEU A 195 -10.97 13.45 -9.46
N ALA A 196 -10.37 12.51 -10.20
CA ALA A 196 -9.76 11.32 -9.63
C ALA A 196 -8.53 11.66 -8.76
N ILE A 197 -7.66 12.58 -9.20
CA ILE A 197 -6.54 13.07 -8.37
C ILE A 197 -7.08 13.77 -7.12
N ALA A 198 -8.04 14.68 -7.26
CA ALA A 198 -8.62 15.41 -6.13
C ALA A 198 -9.22 14.44 -5.11
N LEU A 199 -10.04 13.49 -5.57
CA LEU A 199 -10.68 12.49 -4.73
C LEU A 199 -9.66 11.58 -4.04
N LEU A 200 -8.56 11.24 -4.71
CA LEU A 200 -7.49 10.42 -4.15
C LEU A 200 -6.61 11.18 -3.14
N LEU A 201 -6.46 12.51 -3.28
CA LEU A 201 -5.68 13.36 -2.37
C LEU A 201 -6.46 13.78 -1.12
N ILE A 202 -7.79 13.86 -1.16
CA ILE A 202 -8.63 14.26 -0.02
C ILE A 202 -8.28 13.47 1.25
N PRO A 203 -8.22 12.11 1.24
CA PRO A 203 -7.85 11.35 2.43
C PRO A 203 -6.47 11.70 2.99
N ALA A 204 -5.49 11.97 2.13
CA ALA A 204 -4.13 12.30 2.55
C ALA A 204 -4.10 13.68 3.24
N VAL A 205 -4.74 14.68 2.63
CA VAL A 205 -4.84 16.03 3.19
C VAL A 205 -5.59 16.02 4.52
N LEU A 206 -6.75 15.36 4.58
CA LEU A 206 -7.54 15.26 5.81
C LEU A 206 -6.80 14.50 6.91
N ALA A 207 -6.12 13.40 6.57
CA ALA A 207 -5.37 12.62 7.54
C ALA A 207 -4.20 13.41 8.14
N VAL A 208 -3.42 14.11 7.32
CA VAL A 208 -2.31 14.95 7.79
C VAL A 208 -2.82 16.15 8.60
N TRP A 209 -3.85 16.84 8.12
CA TRP A 209 -4.43 17.97 8.85
C TRP A 209 -4.96 17.55 10.22
N PHE A 210 -5.71 16.45 10.28
CA PHE A 210 -6.23 15.92 11.53
C PHE A 210 -5.12 15.48 12.47
N ALA A 211 -4.11 14.77 11.97
CA ALA A 211 -3.00 14.32 12.80
C ALA A 211 -2.18 15.47 13.38
N ASN A 212 -1.91 16.51 12.59
CA ASN A 212 -1.23 17.72 13.09
C ASN A 212 -2.07 18.43 14.15
N THR A 213 -3.40 18.48 13.97
CA THR A 213 -4.33 19.08 14.94
C THR A 213 -4.35 18.29 16.25
N VAL A 214 -4.41 16.96 16.18
CA VAL A 214 -4.32 16.08 17.34
C VAL A 214 -2.96 16.22 18.02
N ALA A 215 -1.88 16.28 17.24
CA ALA A 215 -0.53 16.45 17.76
C ALA A 215 -0.36 17.76 18.52
N ALA A 216 -0.90 18.87 18.02
CA ALA A 216 -0.84 20.17 18.72
C ALA A 216 -1.50 20.14 20.11
N ILE A 217 -2.52 19.29 20.31
CA ILE A 217 -3.22 19.15 21.59
C ILE A 217 -2.49 18.13 22.50
N VAL A 218 -2.03 17.02 21.93
CA VAL A 218 -1.51 15.88 22.67
C VAL A 218 -0.02 16.03 23.01
N ASP A 219 0.77 16.68 22.15
CA ASP A 219 2.21 16.84 22.33
C ASP A 219 2.57 17.59 23.64
N PRO A 220 1.94 18.73 24.00
CA PRO A 220 2.23 19.38 25.28
C PRO A 220 1.90 18.51 26.50
N LEU A 221 0.81 17.73 26.43
CA LEU A 221 0.41 16.81 27.52
C LEU A 221 1.44 15.69 27.69
N ILE A 222 1.91 15.13 26.59
CA ILE A 222 2.92 14.08 26.60
C ILE A 222 4.26 14.61 27.06
N GLN A 223 4.68 15.79 26.62
CA GLN A 223 5.90 16.43 27.13
C GLN A 223 5.80 16.65 28.64
N GLY A 224 4.64 17.08 29.15
CA GLY A 224 4.39 17.19 30.60
C GLY A 224 4.53 15.86 31.36
N LEU A 225 4.21 14.72 30.75
CA LEU A 225 4.38 13.37 31.33
C LEU A 225 5.81 12.81 31.15
N VAL A 226 6.47 13.17 30.05
CA VAL A 226 7.81 12.66 29.69
C VAL A 226 8.91 13.41 30.45
N ASN A 227 8.79 14.73 30.61
CA ASN A 227 9.77 15.57 31.31
C ASN A 227 10.14 15.09 32.73
N PRO A 228 9.19 14.73 33.63
CA PRO A 228 9.57 14.21 34.94
C PRO A 228 10.28 12.85 34.87
N THR A 229 9.96 12.03 33.86
CA THR A 229 10.63 10.76 33.59
C THR A 229 12.05 10.98 33.06
N VAL A 230 12.23 12.00 32.22
CA VAL A 230 13.54 12.45 31.71
C VAL A 230 14.41 12.98 32.84
N GLU A 231 13.85 13.75 33.78
CA GLU A 231 14.58 14.25 34.95
C GLU A 231 15.01 13.12 35.89
N THR A 232 14.15 12.12 36.15
CA THR A 232 14.53 10.97 36.98
C THR A 232 15.58 10.08 36.34
N LEU A 233 15.50 9.88 35.02
CA LEU A 233 16.47 9.09 34.28
C LEU A 233 17.82 9.82 34.07
N SER A 234 17.88 11.13 34.32
CA SER A 234 19.10 11.95 34.11
C SER A 234 20.29 11.53 35.00
N GLY A 235 20.02 10.85 36.12
CA GLY A 235 21.03 10.29 37.03
C GLY A 235 21.68 8.98 36.56
N LEU A 236 21.26 8.42 35.42
CA LEU A 236 21.84 7.19 34.88
C LEU A 236 23.28 7.38 34.34
N PRO A 237 24.11 6.32 34.34
CA PRO A 237 25.43 6.34 33.71
C PRO A 237 25.34 6.66 32.21
N SER A 238 26.47 7.10 31.64
CA SER A 238 26.54 7.78 30.33
C SER A 238 25.86 7.03 29.18
N LEU A 239 25.94 5.70 29.13
CA LEU A 239 25.42 4.91 28.02
C LEU A 239 23.90 4.65 28.12
N PRO A 240 23.33 4.19 29.25
CA PRO A 240 21.87 4.12 29.41
C PRO A 240 21.17 5.49 29.31
N ARG A 241 21.83 6.56 29.77
CA ARG A 241 21.32 7.92 29.63
C ARG A 241 21.16 8.32 28.16
N GLU A 242 22.16 8.08 27.32
CA GLU A 242 22.09 8.44 25.89
C GLU A 242 21.09 7.57 25.11
N ILE A 243 20.94 6.30 25.48
CA ILE A 243 19.96 5.38 24.86
C ILE A 243 18.52 5.75 25.22
N LEU A 244 18.25 6.22 26.43
CA LEU A 244 16.89 6.52 26.89
C LEU A 244 16.51 7.98 26.66
N ILE A 245 17.40 8.92 27.00
CA ILE A 245 17.12 10.36 27.08
C ILE A 245 17.92 11.17 26.05
N GLY A 246 18.94 10.58 25.44
CA GLY A 246 19.80 11.26 24.48
C GLY A 246 19.05 11.93 23.33
N ARG A 247 19.78 12.65 22.47
CA ARG A 247 19.19 13.32 21.30
C ARG A 247 18.39 12.36 20.42
N TYR A 248 18.74 11.07 20.47
CA TYR A 248 18.10 9.97 19.75
C TYR A 248 17.37 8.95 20.65
N GLY A 249 17.22 9.30 21.93
CA GLY A 249 16.75 8.40 22.97
C GLY A 249 15.34 7.86 22.73
N LEU A 250 15.09 6.66 23.26
CA LEU A 250 13.81 6.00 23.09
C LEU A 250 12.66 6.74 23.78
N VAL A 251 12.91 7.35 24.95
CA VAL A 251 11.90 8.02 25.77
C VAL A 251 11.56 9.41 25.21
N THR A 252 12.55 10.09 24.63
CA THR A 252 12.34 11.41 23.99
C THR A 252 11.65 11.28 22.64
N MET A 253 12.02 10.28 21.83
CA MET A 253 11.54 10.16 20.45
C MET A 253 10.38 9.19 20.25
N GLY A 254 10.22 8.20 21.13
CA GLY A 254 9.14 7.22 21.06
C GLY A 254 7.75 7.86 21.07
N PRO A 255 7.42 8.74 22.04
CA PRO A 255 6.11 9.37 22.12
C PRO A 255 5.75 10.19 20.87
N LEU A 256 6.71 10.90 20.28
CA LEU A 256 6.51 11.67 19.03
C LEU A 256 6.04 10.78 17.87
N LEU A 257 6.58 9.55 17.76
CA LEU A 257 6.10 8.60 16.76
C LEU A 257 4.63 8.25 16.97
N PHE A 258 4.21 8.00 18.22
CA PHE A 258 2.82 7.63 18.51
C PHE A 258 1.86 8.79 18.24
N VAL A 259 2.22 10.00 18.67
CA VAL A 259 1.37 11.20 18.52
C VAL A 259 1.10 11.54 17.06
N TRP A 260 2.13 11.47 16.22
CA TRP A 260 2.01 11.92 14.83
C TRP A 260 1.64 10.78 13.87
N ALA A 261 2.19 9.58 14.07
CA ALA A 261 1.98 8.48 13.11
C ALA A 261 0.65 7.76 13.32
N VAL A 262 0.26 7.45 14.57
CA VAL A 262 -0.92 6.60 14.83
C VAL A 262 -2.24 7.25 14.37
N PRO A 263 -2.55 8.52 14.71
CA PRO A 263 -3.77 9.16 14.23
C PRO A 263 -3.83 9.24 12.71
N THR A 264 -2.70 9.55 12.06
CA THR A 264 -2.60 9.59 10.60
C THR A 264 -2.93 8.23 9.99
N VAL A 265 -2.29 7.16 10.49
CA VAL A 265 -2.49 5.80 9.97
C VAL A 265 -3.93 5.34 10.17
N ILE A 266 -4.55 5.60 11.32
CA ILE A 266 -5.94 5.24 11.60
C ILE A 266 -6.89 5.95 10.63
N LEU A 267 -6.82 7.28 10.56
CA LEU A 267 -7.74 8.05 9.73
C LEU A 267 -7.56 7.74 8.25
N TYR A 268 -6.32 7.59 7.79
CA TYR A 268 -6.02 7.19 6.43
C TYR A 268 -6.59 5.79 6.11
N ALA A 269 -6.41 4.81 7.02
CA ALA A 269 -6.93 3.46 6.83
C ALA A 269 -8.46 3.41 6.82
N LEU A 270 -9.14 4.27 7.59
CA LEU A 270 -10.60 4.41 7.55
C LEU A 270 -11.08 4.93 6.18
N PHE A 271 -10.49 6.01 5.67
CA PHE A 271 -10.84 6.55 4.35
C PHE A 271 -10.54 5.57 3.22
N LEU A 272 -9.36 4.95 3.26
CA LEU A 272 -8.98 3.97 2.25
C LEU A 272 -9.89 2.73 2.30
N GLY A 273 -10.23 2.26 3.50
CA GLY A 273 -11.21 1.20 3.70
C GLY A 273 -12.57 1.55 3.10
N ALA A 274 -13.04 2.79 3.28
CA ALA A 274 -14.28 3.27 2.68
C ALA A 274 -14.19 3.31 1.13
N TYR A 275 -13.06 3.76 0.59
CA TYR A 275 -12.85 3.85 -0.87
C TYR A 275 -12.76 2.46 -1.51
N LYS A 276 -12.11 1.50 -0.83
CA LYS A 276 -12.06 0.10 -1.27
C LYS A 276 -13.43 -0.56 -1.19
N ALA A 277 -14.13 -0.43 -0.05
CA ALA A 277 -15.44 -1.04 0.15
C ALA A 277 -16.54 -0.49 -0.78
N SER A 278 -16.38 0.74 -1.25
CA SER A 278 -17.29 1.38 -2.22
C SER A 278 -16.93 1.10 -3.69
N GLY A 279 -15.78 0.48 -3.97
CA GLY A 279 -15.30 0.29 -5.35
C GLY A 279 -14.75 1.56 -6.01
N LEU A 280 -14.61 2.66 -5.24
CA LEU A 280 -14.16 3.96 -5.74
C LEU A 280 -12.70 3.95 -6.21
N VAL A 281 -11.83 3.19 -5.53
CA VAL A 281 -10.42 3.02 -5.90
C VAL A 281 -10.27 2.54 -7.34
N GLU A 282 -11.14 1.64 -7.80
CA GLU A 282 -11.10 1.10 -9.16
C GLU A 282 -11.52 2.14 -10.20
N ARG A 283 -12.55 2.95 -9.92
CA ARG A 283 -12.95 4.04 -10.82
C ARG A 283 -11.88 5.11 -10.93
N ILE A 284 -11.29 5.51 -9.80
CA ILE A 284 -10.13 6.43 -9.75
C ILE A 284 -8.99 5.84 -10.59
N THR A 285 -8.70 4.55 -10.41
CA THR A 285 -7.66 3.84 -11.14
C THR A 285 -7.88 3.86 -12.66
N VAL A 286 -9.10 3.57 -13.13
CA VAL A 286 -9.46 3.63 -14.56
C VAL A 286 -9.24 5.04 -15.11
N ALA A 287 -9.71 6.07 -14.39
CA ALA A 287 -9.59 7.46 -14.80
C ALA A 287 -8.14 7.96 -14.88
N LEU A 288 -7.26 7.48 -13.99
CA LEU A 288 -5.86 7.92 -13.92
C LEU A 288 -4.92 7.14 -14.83
N HIS A 289 -5.35 5.97 -15.33
CA HIS A 289 -4.49 5.11 -16.16
C HIS A 289 -3.88 5.80 -17.39
N PRO A 290 -4.62 6.58 -18.20
CA PRO A 290 -4.06 7.20 -19.39
C PRO A 290 -2.96 8.21 -19.07
N LEU A 291 -3.08 8.91 -17.93
CA LEU A 291 -2.14 9.92 -17.48
C LEU A 291 -0.80 9.31 -17.02
N LEU A 292 -0.85 8.11 -16.42
CA LEU A 292 0.29 7.49 -15.76
C LEU A 292 1.09 6.54 -16.64
N ARG A 293 0.48 6.02 -17.70
CA ARG A 293 1.11 5.10 -18.66
C ARG A 293 2.46 5.60 -19.22
N PRO A 294 2.65 6.89 -19.56
CA PRO A 294 3.95 7.40 -20.03
C PRO A 294 5.07 7.30 -18.98
N PHE A 295 4.71 7.26 -17.70
CA PHE A 295 5.61 7.18 -16.55
C PHE A 295 5.86 5.73 -16.10
N GLY A 296 5.27 4.75 -16.80
CA GLY A 296 5.40 3.32 -16.45
C GLY A 296 4.69 2.93 -15.16
N LEU A 297 3.67 3.70 -14.78
CA LEU A 297 2.78 3.45 -13.66
C LEU A 297 1.37 3.14 -14.18
N SER A 298 0.66 2.26 -13.48
CA SER A 298 -0.78 2.06 -13.66
C SER A 298 -1.57 2.96 -12.70
N GLY A 299 -2.86 3.15 -12.96
CA GLY A 299 -3.76 3.84 -12.02
C GLY A 299 -3.73 3.22 -10.61
N ARG A 300 -3.59 1.88 -10.53
CA ARG A 300 -3.51 1.14 -9.27
C ARG A 300 -2.24 1.46 -8.50
N ASP A 301 -1.13 1.67 -9.23
CA ASP A 301 0.14 2.03 -8.62
C ASP A 301 0.08 3.41 -7.99
N LEU A 302 -0.58 4.37 -8.65
CA LEU A 302 -0.73 5.71 -8.11
C LEU A 302 -1.55 5.74 -6.81
N VAL A 303 -2.59 4.90 -6.69
CA VAL A 303 -3.34 4.78 -5.42
C VAL A 303 -2.37 4.44 -4.28
N ARG A 304 -1.44 3.49 -4.49
CA ARG A 304 -0.44 3.09 -3.48
C ARG A 304 0.66 4.12 -3.26
N VAL A 305 1.09 4.82 -4.31
CA VAL A 305 1.98 5.99 -4.17
C VAL A 305 1.33 7.03 -3.27
N ILE A 306 0.04 7.28 -3.46
CA ILE A 306 -0.68 8.23 -2.61
C ILE A 306 -0.86 7.69 -1.18
N MET A 307 -1.02 6.37 -0.99
CA MET A 307 -0.93 5.75 0.35
C MET A 307 0.40 6.01 1.06
N GLY A 308 1.49 6.17 0.32
CA GLY A 308 2.79 6.50 0.90
C GLY A 308 2.81 7.82 1.67
N PHE A 309 1.99 8.81 1.26
CA PHE A 309 1.85 10.07 2.01
C PHE A 309 1.29 9.87 3.42
N GLY A 310 0.59 8.76 3.68
CA GLY A 310 0.33 8.31 5.04
C GLY A 310 1.57 7.69 5.66
N CYS A 311 1.94 6.50 5.21
CA CYS A 311 3.15 5.80 5.65
C CYS A 311 3.73 4.94 4.53
N ASN A 312 5.03 5.05 4.29
CA ASN A 312 5.72 4.30 3.23
C ASN A 312 5.76 2.79 3.48
N VAL A 313 5.74 2.33 4.74
CA VAL A 313 5.79 0.89 5.08
C VAL A 313 4.56 0.13 4.57
N PRO A 314 3.31 0.44 4.99
CA PRO A 314 2.13 -0.25 4.49
C PRO A 314 1.92 0.01 2.99
N ALA A 315 2.32 1.17 2.47
CA ALA A 315 2.28 1.46 1.05
C ALA A 315 3.16 0.49 0.24
N VAL A 316 4.42 0.29 0.64
CA VAL A 316 5.34 -0.68 0.00
C VAL A 316 4.80 -2.11 0.10
N ILE A 317 4.26 -2.53 1.25
CA ILE A 317 3.65 -3.86 1.41
C ILE A 317 2.44 -4.04 0.49
N SER A 318 1.60 -3.00 0.34
CA SER A 318 0.44 -3.03 -0.53
C SER A 318 0.77 -3.21 -2.02
N THR A 319 2.03 -2.96 -2.42
CA THR A 319 2.49 -3.12 -3.82
C THR A 319 2.52 -4.57 -4.30
N ARG A 320 2.26 -5.54 -3.42
CA ARG A 320 2.06 -6.95 -3.79
C ARG A 320 0.92 -7.14 -4.81
N ALA A 321 -0.07 -6.24 -4.79
CA ALA A 321 -1.16 -6.23 -5.76
C ALA A 321 -0.89 -5.32 -6.98
N CYS A 322 0.34 -4.81 -7.15
CA CYS A 322 0.78 -4.18 -8.40
C CYS A 322 1.11 -5.24 -9.45
N SER A 323 1.02 -4.87 -10.73
CA SER A 323 1.50 -5.73 -11.81
C SER A 323 3.01 -5.97 -11.68
N SER A 324 3.49 -7.14 -12.10
CA SER A 324 4.92 -7.49 -12.05
C SER A 324 5.80 -6.47 -12.79
N CYS A 325 5.33 -5.95 -13.93
CA CYS A 325 6.08 -4.97 -14.73
C CYS A 325 6.12 -3.56 -14.11
N SER A 326 5.13 -3.16 -13.30
CA SER A 326 5.07 -1.81 -12.72
C SER A 326 5.44 -1.76 -11.23
N ARG A 327 5.46 -2.91 -10.53
CA ARG A 327 5.70 -3.00 -9.08
C ARG A 327 7.00 -2.32 -8.65
N GLN A 328 8.10 -2.53 -9.36
CA GLN A 328 9.40 -1.92 -9.03
C GLN A 328 9.38 -0.40 -9.21
N THR A 329 8.74 0.11 -10.26
CA THR A 329 8.55 1.55 -10.50
C THR A 329 7.65 2.15 -9.41
N CYS A 330 6.58 1.47 -9.02
CA CYS A 330 5.68 1.89 -7.94
C CYS A 330 6.41 2.00 -6.59
N ILE A 331 7.21 1.00 -6.21
CA ILE A 331 8.03 1.05 -4.98
C ILE A 331 9.02 2.21 -5.03
N SER A 332 9.65 2.44 -6.19
CA SER A 332 10.58 3.58 -6.37
C SER A 332 9.86 4.92 -6.26
N ALA A 333 8.63 5.02 -6.78
CA ALA A 333 7.79 6.21 -6.64
C ALA A 333 7.36 6.47 -5.18
N ILE A 334 7.02 5.42 -4.43
CA ILE A 334 6.70 5.53 -2.99
C ILE A 334 7.93 6.02 -2.21
N ALA A 335 9.10 5.41 -2.44
CA ALA A 335 10.33 5.73 -1.73
C ALA A 335 10.85 7.15 -2.00
N PHE A 336 10.65 7.65 -3.22
CA PHE A 336 11.15 8.95 -3.68
C PHE A 336 10.14 10.08 -3.50
N GLY A 337 8.90 9.87 -3.96
CA GLY A 337 7.91 10.94 -4.13
C GLY A 337 6.86 11.04 -3.04
N SER A 338 6.64 9.97 -2.28
CA SER A 338 5.68 9.99 -1.17
C SER A 338 6.35 10.51 0.09
N ALA A 339 6.25 11.83 0.30
CA ALA A 339 6.59 12.43 1.58
C ALA A 339 5.59 11.89 2.61
N CYS A 340 6.01 10.94 3.45
CA CYS A 340 5.13 10.33 4.44
C CYS A 340 4.62 11.38 5.43
N SER A 341 3.54 11.07 6.15
CA SER A 341 2.87 12.00 7.06
C SER A 341 3.83 12.72 8.00
N TYR A 342 4.78 11.97 8.54
CA TYR A 342 5.83 12.50 9.39
C TYR A 342 6.79 13.44 8.64
N GLN A 343 7.24 13.09 7.44
CA GLN A 343 8.10 13.95 6.62
C GLN A 343 7.38 15.24 6.22
N LEU A 344 6.11 15.17 5.83
CA LEU A 344 5.30 16.37 5.55
C LEU A 344 5.13 17.25 6.79
N GLY A 345 4.83 16.65 7.95
CA GLY A 345 4.73 17.38 9.22
C GLY A 345 6.04 18.06 9.60
N ALA A 346 7.18 17.36 9.49
CA ALA A 346 8.49 17.93 9.76
C ALA A 346 8.84 19.09 8.79
N THR A 347 8.59 18.91 7.49
CA THR A 347 8.76 19.97 6.48
C THR A 347 7.90 21.20 6.79
N LEU A 348 6.64 21.00 7.18
CA LEU A 348 5.76 22.09 7.61
C LEU A 348 6.29 22.79 8.87
N GLY A 349 6.80 22.02 9.83
CA GLY A 349 7.45 22.55 11.04
C GLY A 349 8.65 23.45 10.72
N VAL A 350 9.54 23.00 9.82
CA VAL A 350 10.70 23.78 9.38
C VAL A 350 10.27 25.06 8.65
N PHE A 351 9.32 24.98 7.72
CA PHE A 351 8.84 26.15 7.01
C PHE A 351 8.09 27.14 7.92
N SER A 352 7.37 26.64 8.92
CA SER A 352 6.72 27.47 9.94
C SER A 352 7.74 28.15 10.85
N ALA A 353 8.78 27.43 11.30
CA ALA A 353 9.86 27.99 12.10
C ALA A 353 10.64 29.09 11.35
N ALA A 354 10.77 28.94 10.03
CA ALA A 354 11.36 29.95 9.15
C ALA A 354 10.45 31.15 8.85
N ASN A 355 9.18 31.15 9.28
CA ASN A 355 8.15 32.11 8.87
C ASN A 355 7.88 32.13 7.35
N LEU A 356 8.06 30.99 6.67
CA LEU A 356 7.91 30.83 5.21
C LEU A 356 6.90 29.72 4.83
N PRO A 357 5.65 29.74 5.33
CA PRO A 357 4.68 28.67 5.07
C PRO A 357 4.29 28.56 3.58
N TYR A 358 4.51 29.60 2.78
CA TYR A 358 4.24 29.58 1.34
C TYR A 358 5.15 28.61 0.56
N LEU A 359 6.29 28.19 1.13
CA LEU A 359 7.23 27.23 0.51
C LEU A 359 6.66 25.81 0.38
N VAL A 360 5.56 25.50 1.06
CA VAL A 360 4.88 24.19 0.97
C VAL A 360 4.45 23.86 -0.46
N MET A 361 3.84 24.82 -1.16
CA MET A 361 3.34 24.59 -2.52
C MET A 361 4.47 24.39 -3.54
N PRO A 362 5.52 25.25 -3.59
CA PRO A 362 6.72 25.00 -4.38
C PRO A 362 7.37 23.65 -4.05
N TYR A 363 7.47 23.28 -2.77
CA TYR A 363 8.02 21.99 -2.35
C TYR A 363 7.23 20.81 -2.94
N LEU A 364 5.90 20.78 -2.76
CA LEU A 364 5.06 19.70 -3.26
C LEU A 364 5.02 19.63 -4.79
N LEU A 365 4.99 20.79 -5.46
CA LEU A 365 5.04 20.86 -6.92
C LEU A 365 6.37 20.31 -7.44
N TYR A 366 7.48 20.76 -6.86
CA TYR A 366 8.82 20.30 -7.22
C TYR A 366 9.01 18.81 -6.95
N LEU A 367 8.55 18.31 -5.79
CA LEU A 367 8.54 16.90 -5.45
C LEU A 367 7.73 16.07 -6.45
N THR A 368 6.55 16.56 -6.84
CA THR A 368 5.69 15.86 -7.81
C THR A 368 6.34 15.79 -9.19
N ILE A 369 6.88 16.92 -9.69
CA ILE A 369 7.54 16.98 -11.00
C ILE A 369 8.78 16.06 -11.02
N THR A 370 9.64 16.16 -10.02
CA THR A 370 10.85 15.34 -9.92
C THR A 370 10.53 13.85 -9.78
N THR A 371 9.46 13.49 -9.07
CA THR A 371 8.98 12.10 -8.98
C THR A 371 8.53 11.56 -10.32
N LEU A 372 7.76 12.35 -11.09
CA LEU A 372 7.32 11.96 -12.43
C LEU A 372 8.51 11.80 -13.39
N ILE A 373 9.49 12.69 -13.33
CA ILE A 373 10.72 12.57 -14.13
C ILE A 373 11.49 11.30 -13.72
N TYR A 374 11.73 11.11 -12.43
CA TYR A 374 12.45 9.97 -11.86
C TYR A 374 11.82 8.62 -12.27
N THR A 375 10.51 8.49 -12.10
CA THR A 375 9.76 7.27 -12.44
C THR A 375 9.81 7.00 -13.93
N ARG A 376 9.68 8.02 -14.79
CA ARG A 376 9.82 7.88 -16.24
C ARG A 376 11.20 7.36 -16.67
N LEU A 377 12.27 7.81 -16.01
CA LEU A 377 13.64 7.40 -16.31
C LEU A 377 13.90 5.94 -15.93
N ILE A 378 13.33 5.49 -14.81
CA ILE A 378 13.54 4.13 -14.28
C ILE A 378 12.58 3.11 -14.89
N ALA A 379 11.40 3.53 -15.32
CA ALA A 379 10.38 2.63 -15.82
C ALA A 379 10.88 1.76 -16.99
N PRO A 380 10.73 0.42 -16.91
CA PRO A 380 11.13 -0.46 -18.01
C PRO A 380 10.29 -0.16 -19.25
N LYS A 381 10.86 -0.43 -20.44
CA LYS A 381 10.16 -0.22 -21.72
C LYS A 381 8.86 -1.04 -21.79
N SER A 382 8.83 -2.22 -21.17
CA SER A 382 7.62 -3.04 -21.05
C SER A 382 6.50 -2.29 -20.32
N ALA A 383 6.76 -1.70 -19.15
CA ALA A 383 5.74 -0.96 -18.39
C ALA A 383 5.21 0.30 -19.13
N ARG A 384 5.98 0.83 -20.08
CA ARG A 384 5.60 1.97 -20.93
C ARG A 384 4.99 1.55 -22.28
N SER A 385 5.09 0.28 -22.65
CA SER A 385 4.71 -0.20 -23.99
C SER A 385 3.19 -0.14 -24.19
N PRO A 386 2.72 0.29 -25.38
CA PRO A 386 1.31 0.27 -25.67
C PRO A 386 0.67 -1.11 -25.76
N GLN A 387 1.49 -2.13 -26.05
CA GLN A 387 1.08 -3.52 -26.19
C GLN A 387 1.07 -4.25 -24.85
N ASN A 388 1.81 -3.72 -23.86
CA ASN A 388 1.74 -4.21 -22.49
C ASN A 388 0.49 -3.59 -21.87
N SER A 389 -0.63 -4.25 -22.11
CA SER A 389 -1.91 -3.85 -21.56
C SER A 389 -1.84 -4.02 -20.04
N LEU A 390 -1.43 -2.96 -19.34
CA LEU A 390 -1.84 -2.66 -17.98
C LEU A 390 -3.37 -2.39 -17.97
N MET A 391 -4.13 -3.30 -18.59
CA MET A 391 -5.57 -3.26 -18.79
C MET A 391 -6.18 -3.37 -17.41
N ILE A 392 -6.46 -2.19 -16.86
CA ILE A 392 -7.32 -2.07 -15.71
C ILE A 392 -8.68 -2.58 -16.14
N GLU A 393 -9.21 -3.40 -15.26
CA GLU A 393 -10.49 -4.08 -15.36
C GLU A 393 -11.63 -3.08 -15.59
N HIS A 394 -12.69 -3.58 -16.21
CA HIS A 394 -13.94 -2.88 -16.47
C HIS A 394 -14.41 -2.03 -15.29
N ARG A 395 -15.20 -0.99 -15.61
CA ARG A 395 -15.89 -0.15 -14.62
C ARG A 395 -16.49 -1.02 -13.51
N THR A 396 -16.26 -0.64 -12.25
CA THR A 396 -16.88 -1.29 -11.10
C THR A 396 -18.18 -0.59 -10.70
N PHE A 397 -19.10 -1.36 -10.14
CA PHE A 397 -20.29 -0.81 -9.50
C PHE A 397 -19.87 -0.08 -8.23
N LEU A 398 -20.30 1.18 -8.08
CA LEU A 398 -20.16 1.88 -6.82
C LEU A 398 -21.20 1.35 -5.85
N GLU A 399 -20.77 1.08 -4.64
CA GLU A 399 -21.63 0.54 -3.61
C GLU A 399 -21.46 1.30 -2.30
N VAL A 400 -22.45 1.21 -1.42
CA VAL A 400 -22.35 1.82 -0.08
C VAL A 400 -21.31 1.03 0.73
N PRO A 401 -20.33 1.71 1.34
CA PRO A 401 -19.27 1.04 2.08
C PRO A 401 -19.82 0.47 3.39
N ARG A 402 -19.51 -0.80 3.68
CA ARG A 402 -19.92 -1.47 4.92
C ARG A 402 -18.96 -1.17 6.05
N TRP A 403 -19.48 -0.80 7.22
CA TRP A 403 -18.65 -0.49 8.40
C TRP A 403 -17.73 -1.64 8.81
N SER A 404 -18.19 -2.89 8.70
CA SER A 404 -17.39 -4.08 8.99
C SER A 404 -16.18 -4.23 8.07
N ALA A 405 -16.32 -3.88 6.78
CA ALA A 405 -15.23 -3.90 5.82
C ALA A 405 -14.20 -2.79 6.11
N ILE A 406 -14.67 -1.58 6.43
CA ILE A 406 -13.82 -0.45 6.81
C ILE A 406 -13.00 -0.79 8.07
N TRP A 407 -13.66 -1.32 9.11
CA TRP A 407 -12.99 -1.67 10.37
C TRP A 407 -11.97 -2.79 10.20
N ARG A 408 -12.28 -3.77 9.35
CA ARG A 408 -11.34 -4.86 9.02
C ARG A 408 -10.08 -4.32 8.34
N GLU A 409 -10.24 -3.42 7.36
CA GLU A 409 -9.11 -2.77 6.68
C GLU A 409 -8.26 -1.94 7.66
N MET A 410 -8.91 -1.16 8.52
CA MET A 410 -8.25 -0.35 9.54
C MET A 410 -7.43 -1.22 10.51
N LYS A 411 -8.04 -2.28 11.05
CA LYS A 411 -7.36 -3.22 11.96
C LYS A 411 -6.17 -3.91 11.28
N GLY A 412 -6.31 -4.32 10.03
CA GLY A 412 -5.23 -4.92 9.24
C GLY A 412 -4.05 -3.97 9.07
N THR A 413 -4.32 -2.73 8.65
CA THR A 413 -3.29 -1.70 8.45
C THR A 413 -2.59 -1.33 9.75
N LEU A 414 -3.35 -1.16 10.84
CA LEU A 414 -2.81 -0.83 12.15
C LEU A 414 -1.93 -1.97 12.70
N SER A 415 -2.39 -3.22 12.60
CA SER A 415 -1.60 -4.39 13.02
C SER A 415 -0.27 -4.50 12.27
N GLN A 416 -0.28 -4.25 10.95
CA GLN A 416 0.94 -4.21 10.14
C GLN A 416 1.90 -3.10 10.56
N PHE A 417 1.39 -1.92 10.91
CA PHE A 417 2.20 -0.83 11.44
C PHE A 417 2.88 -1.22 12.76
N PHE A 418 2.15 -1.76 13.73
CA PHE A 418 2.72 -2.17 15.01
C PHE A 418 3.70 -3.34 14.89
N THR A 419 3.40 -4.32 14.03
CA THR A 419 4.24 -5.52 13.91
C THR A 419 5.51 -5.27 13.11
N ASN A 420 5.47 -4.39 12.11
CA ASN A 420 6.63 -4.16 11.22
C ASN A 420 7.38 -2.86 11.54
N ALA A 421 6.71 -1.75 11.82
CA ALA A 421 7.36 -0.45 11.94
C ALA A 421 8.00 -0.25 13.33
N ILE A 422 7.31 -0.62 14.41
CA ILE A 422 7.79 -0.39 15.79
C ILE A 422 9.07 -1.17 16.10
N PRO A 423 9.21 -2.48 15.82
CA PRO A 423 10.45 -3.20 16.13
C PRO A 423 11.65 -2.63 15.40
N ILE A 424 11.46 -2.21 14.14
CA ILE A 424 12.54 -1.61 13.35
C ILE A 424 12.89 -0.23 13.92
N PHE A 425 11.89 0.58 14.30
CA PHE A 425 12.13 1.87 14.95
C PHE A 425 12.95 1.70 16.24
N LEU A 426 12.60 0.76 17.12
CA LEU A 426 13.33 0.47 18.37
C LEU A 426 14.80 0.11 18.12
N VAL A 427 15.07 -0.70 17.09
CA VAL A 427 16.43 -1.09 16.72
C VAL A 427 17.22 0.11 16.18
N ILE A 428 16.59 0.95 15.35
CA ILE A 428 17.23 2.14 14.78
C ILE A 428 17.56 3.15 15.87
N THR A 429 16.65 3.42 16.80
CA THR A 429 16.90 4.37 17.89
C THR A 429 18.03 3.87 18.80
N LEU A 430 18.04 2.58 19.14
CA LEU A 430 19.12 1.99 19.92
C LEU A 430 20.48 2.15 19.22
N ILE A 431 20.57 1.79 17.93
CA ILE A 431 21.81 1.90 17.16
C ILE A 431 22.24 3.37 17.01
N ALA A 432 21.30 4.26 16.69
CA ALA A 432 21.58 5.69 16.52
C ALA A 432 22.11 6.33 17.81
N SER A 433 21.49 6.04 18.97
CA SER A 433 21.97 6.51 20.27
C SER A 433 23.39 6.02 20.58
N VAL A 434 23.71 4.76 20.27
CA VAL A 434 25.07 4.21 20.48
C VAL A 434 26.08 4.87 19.54
N LEU A 435 25.72 5.09 18.27
CA LEU A 435 26.59 5.76 17.30
C LEU A 435 26.82 7.23 17.64
N ASP A 436 25.82 7.91 18.19
CA ASP A 436 25.95 9.28 18.68
C ASP A 436 26.88 9.34 19.90
N TRP A 437 26.71 8.41 20.84
CA TRP A 437 27.59 8.29 22.01
C TRP A 437 29.05 8.04 21.62
N LEU A 438 29.30 7.26 20.56
CA LEU A 438 30.63 7.04 20.00
C LEU A 438 31.17 8.24 19.20
N GLY A 439 30.38 9.29 18.98
CA GLY A 439 30.74 10.45 18.17
C GLY A 439 30.85 10.18 16.67
N VAL A 440 30.43 9.00 16.21
CA VAL A 440 30.52 8.57 14.80
C VAL A 440 29.66 9.45 13.91
N LEU A 441 28.49 9.88 14.40
CA LEU A 441 27.59 10.77 13.66
C LEU A 441 28.25 12.13 13.38
N ASN A 442 28.92 12.72 14.38
CA ASN A 442 29.65 13.98 14.21
C ASN A 442 30.85 13.83 13.27
N GLY A 443 31.56 12.70 13.33
CA GLY A 443 32.64 12.37 12.39
C GLY A 443 32.17 12.23 10.95
N LEU A 444 31.03 11.56 10.73
CA LEU A 444 30.39 11.44 9.42
C LEU A 444 29.90 12.79 8.89
N SER A 445 29.33 13.65 9.75
CA SER A 445 28.97 15.02 9.39
C SER A 445 30.20 15.80 8.92
N GLY A 446 31.33 15.72 9.63
CA GLY A 446 32.59 16.34 9.23
C GLY A 446 33.06 15.95 7.83
N LEU A 447 32.87 14.68 7.43
CA LEU A 447 33.23 14.19 6.11
C LEU A 447 32.31 14.72 5.00
N ILE A 448 31.04 14.95 5.31
CA ILE A 448 30.00 15.38 4.35
C ILE A 448 29.92 16.91 4.23
N ASN A 449 30.40 17.66 5.22
CA ASN A 449 30.48 19.13 5.21
C ASN A 449 30.97 19.74 3.88
N PRO A 450 32.10 19.31 3.29
CA PRO A 450 32.56 19.88 2.02
C PRO A 450 31.57 19.65 0.86
N ALA A 451 30.79 18.57 0.90
CA ALA A 451 29.77 18.30 -0.10
C ALA A 451 28.55 19.25 0.03
N MET A 452 28.27 19.80 1.22
CA MET A 452 27.17 20.76 1.41
C MET A 452 27.41 22.07 0.64
N GLY A 453 28.67 22.49 0.49
CA GLY A 453 29.04 23.64 -0.33
C GLY A 453 28.58 23.53 -1.79
N LEU A 454 28.53 22.31 -2.35
CA LEU A 454 28.05 22.06 -3.71
C LEU A 454 26.58 22.43 -3.88
N PHE A 455 25.79 22.24 -2.82
CA PHE A 455 24.36 22.58 -2.76
C PHE A 455 24.12 24.01 -2.25
N ARG A 456 25.19 24.81 -2.06
CA ARG A 456 25.15 26.12 -1.39
C ARG A 456 24.51 26.07 0.00
N LEU A 457 24.65 24.94 0.69
CA LEU A 457 24.17 24.78 2.06
C LEU A 457 25.33 25.03 3.03
N PRO A 458 25.07 25.68 4.17
CA PRO A 458 26.07 25.86 5.21
C PRO A 458 26.41 24.50 5.86
N PRO A 459 27.60 24.35 6.48
CA PRO A 459 28.04 23.07 7.06
C PRO A 459 27.06 22.48 8.09
N GLU A 460 26.32 23.34 8.80
CA GLU A 460 25.32 22.97 9.80
C GLU A 460 24.17 22.15 9.20
N ALA A 461 23.93 22.23 7.89
CA ALA A 461 22.92 21.46 7.18
C ALA A 461 23.30 19.98 6.95
N ALA A 462 24.57 19.59 7.12
CA ALA A 462 25.03 18.22 6.90
C ALA A 462 24.39 17.23 7.88
N LEU A 463 24.33 17.59 9.16
CA LEU A 463 23.76 16.75 10.22
C LEU A 463 22.26 16.46 9.99
N PRO A 464 21.39 17.46 9.73
CA PRO A 464 20.01 17.23 9.33
C PRO A 464 19.85 16.29 8.12
N VAL A 465 20.68 16.44 7.08
CA VAL A 465 20.60 15.61 5.86
C VAL A 465 20.95 14.14 6.14
N ILE A 466 22.01 13.90 6.91
CA ILE A 466 22.45 12.55 7.29
C ILE A 466 21.37 11.88 8.13
N LEU A 467 20.87 12.59 9.14
CA LEU A 467 19.87 12.03 10.05
C LEU A 467 18.54 11.80 9.34
N ALA A 468 18.09 12.74 8.51
CA ALA A 468 16.90 12.60 7.68
C ALA A 468 16.96 11.39 6.72
N SER A 469 18.17 10.95 6.35
CA SER A 469 18.37 9.75 5.54
C SER A 469 18.14 8.46 6.33
N VAL A 470 18.51 8.44 7.62
CA VAL A 470 18.25 7.31 8.52
C VAL A 470 16.79 7.33 8.98
N ARG A 471 16.31 8.48 9.46
CA ARG A 471 14.99 8.71 10.06
C ARG A 471 14.53 10.13 9.74
N LYS A 472 13.29 10.29 9.23
CA LYS A 472 12.82 11.57 8.66
C LYS A 472 12.60 12.69 9.67
N ASP A 473 12.69 12.44 10.96
CA ASP A 473 12.70 13.46 12.01
C ASP A 473 13.97 14.29 12.07
N GLY A 474 15.08 13.81 11.48
CA GLY A 474 16.28 14.64 11.31
C GLY A 474 16.01 15.94 10.54
N LEU A 475 14.89 16.02 9.79
CA LEU A 475 14.43 17.25 9.17
C LEU A 475 14.12 18.37 10.19
N LEU A 476 13.63 18.06 11.39
CA LEU A 476 13.31 19.07 12.41
C LEU A 476 14.54 19.81 12.93
N LEU A 477 15.74 19.26 12.74
CA LEU A 477 16.98 19.98 13.07
C LEU A 477 17.18 21.22 12.19
N PHE A 478 16.57 21.25 10.99
CA PHE A 478 16.53 22.48 10.20
C PHE A 478 15.68 23.57 10.85
N ALA A 479 14.79 23.25 11.80
CA ALA A 479 13.95 24.20 12.51
C ALA A 479 14.65 24.83 13.74
N GLU A 480 15.84 24.36 14.11
CA GLU A 480 16.59 24.94 15.22
C GLU A 480 16.97 26.40 14.90
N PRO A 481 16.88 27.34 15.87
CA PRO A 481 17.11 28.77 15.62
C PRO A 481 18.47 29.08 14.99
N ASN A 482 19.49 28.31 15.37
CA ASN A 482 20.86 28.45 14.89
C ASN A 482 21.01 28.06 13.40
N THR A 483 20.13 27.21 12.88
CA THR A 483 20.19 26.71 11.51
C THR A 483 19.22 27.47 10.61
N VAL A 484 17.97 27.69 11.05
CA VAL A 484 16.95 28.44 10.29
C VAL A 484 17.42 29.86 9.98
N GLY A 485 17.97 30.56 10.98
CA GLY A 485 18.32 31.98 10.87
C GLY A 485 19.47 32.27 9.89
N LEU A 486 20.22 31.23 9.49
CA LEU A 486 21.37 31.35 8.57
C LEU A 486 21.00 31.02 7.12
N LEU A 487 19.83 30.41 6.88
CA LEU A 487 19.44 29.88 5.58
C LEU A 487 18.50 30.82 4.83
N SER A 488 18.76 31.05 3.55
CA SER A 488 17.82 31.72 2.64
C SER A 488 16.62 30.83 2.30
N PRO A 489 15.48 31.39 1.82
CA PRO A 489 14.31 30.59 1.44
C PRO A 489 14.62 29.46 0.45
N VAL A 490 15.50 29.72 -0.53
CA VAL A 490 15.94 28.72 -1.52
C VAL A 490 16.84 27.66 -0.88
N GLN A 491 17.69 28.04 0.08
CA GLN A 491 18.53 27.09 0.81
C GLN A 491 17.69 26.20 1.74
N ILE A 492 16.68 26.74 2.43
CA ILE A 492 15.74 25.96 3.24
C ILE A 492 15.00 24.97 2.35
N LEU A 493 14.45 25.43 1.22
CA LEU A 493 13.74 24.56 0.28
C LEU A 493 14.65 23.45 -0.27
N THR A 494 15.89 23.80 -0.63
CA THR A 494 16.90 22.85 -1.13
C THR A 494 17.31 21.83 -0.07
N GLY A 495 17.60 22.29 1.15
CA GLY A 495 18.02 21.43 2.26
C GLY A 495 16.91 20.46 2.68
N VAL A 496 15.67 20.94 2.82
CA VAL A 496 14.50 20.12 3.14
C VAL A 496 14.18 19.14 2.01
N TYR A 497 14.29 19.54 0.75
CA TYR A 497 14.11 18.64 -0.39
C TYR A 497 15.19 17.55 -0.43
N LEU A 498 16.46 17.93 -0.32
CA LEU A 498 17.58 17.00 -0.31
C LEU A 498 17.45 16.00 0.85
N ALA A 499 17.28 16.48 2.09
CA ALA A 499 17.09 15.65 3.27
C ALA A 499 15.85 14.73 3.16
N GLY A 500 14.78 15.24 2.56
CA GLY A 500 13.54 14.50 2.34
C GLY A 500 13.71 13.34 1.34
N VAL A 501 14.43 13.54 0.24
CA VAL A 501 14.40 12.65 -0.92
C VAL A 501 15.70 11.85 -1.13
N LEU A 502 16.82 12.25 -0.53
CA LEU A 502 18.15 11.65 -0.73
C LEU A 502 18.14 10.13 -0.61
N LEU A 503 17.53 9.62 0.46
CA LEU A 503 17.35 8.19 0.70
C LEU A 503 15.99 7.92 1.33
N PRO A 504 15.39 6.75 1.08
CA PRO A 504 14.25 6.29 1.87
C PRO A 504 14.72 6.09 3.31
N CYS A 505 13.86 6.37 4.29
CA CYS A 505 14.23 6.10 5.68
C CYS A 505 14.58 4.62 5.87
N LEU A 506 15.42 4.31 6.84
CA LEU A 506 15.97 2.97 7.04
C LEU A 506 14.85 1.92 7.24
N VAL A 507 13.74 2.28 7.90
CA VAL A 507 12.56 1.43 8.02
C VAL A 507 11.97 1.06 6.65
N THR A 508 11.83 2.06 5.77
CA THR A 508 11.32 1.86 4.42
C THR A 508 12.31 1.06 3.58
N ALA A 509 13.61 1.36 3.65
CA ALA A 509 14.66 0.62 2.94
C ALA A 509 14.67 -0.87 3.32
N LEU A 510 14.59 -1.19 4.62
CA LEU A 510 14.52 -2.57 5.11
C LEU A 510 13.21 -3.26 4.70
N THR A 511 12.10 -2.53 4.70
CA THR A 511 10.81 -3.05 4.20
C THR A 511 10.90 -3.38 2.71
N ILE A 512 11.49 -2.50 1.89
CA ILE A 512 11.72 -2.74 0.46
C ILE A 512 12.64 -3.96 0.25
N ALA A 513 13.70 -4.08 1.05
CA ALA A 513 14.61 -5.22 0.99
C ALA A 513 13.91 -6.54 1.30
N ARG A 514 12.99 -6.56 2.28
CA ARG A 514 12.15 -7.71 2.62
C ARG A 514 11.11 -8.03 1.55
N GLU A 515 10.51 -7.01 0.93
CA GLU A 515 9.43 -7.17 -0.05
C GLU A 515 9.88 -7.56 -1.47
N GLN A 516 11.12 -7.22 -1.84
CA GLN A 516 11.69 -7.47 -3.16
C GLN A 516 12.98 -8.28 -3.07
N SER A 517 14.07 -7.61 -2.72
CA SER A 517 15.38 -8.20 -2.45
C SER A 517 16.34 -7.10 -1.97
N LEU A 518 17.40 -7.50 -1.24
CA LEU A 518 18.49 -6.59 -0.86
C LEU A 518 19.17 -5.95 -2.07
N LYS A 519 19.39 -6.71 -3.15
CA LYS A 519 20.01 -6.20 -4.39
C LYS A 519 19.16 -5.09 -5.01
N PHE A 520 17.84 -5.29 -5.09
CA PHE A 520 16.92 -4.27 -5.58
C PHE A 520 16.90 -3.04 -4.69
N ALA A 521 16.83 -3.22 -3.36
CA ALA A 521 16.82 -2.12 -2.41
C ALA A 521 18.08 -1.24 -2.52
N LEU A 522 19.27 -1.85 -2.55
CA LEU A 522 20.53 -1.13 -2.73
C LEU A 522 20.59 -0.41 -4.09
N GLY A 523 20.20 -1.07 -5.18
CA GLY A 523 20.14 -0.45 -6.49
C GLY A 523 19.12 0.69 -6.59
N LEU A 524 18.00 0.61 -5.86
CA LEU A 524 17.03 1.70 -5.71
C LEU A 524 17.65 2.88 -4.95
N MET A 525 18.28 2.63 -3.80
CA MET A 525 18.92 3.68 -2.99
C MET A 525 19.99 4.45 -3.78
N VAL A 526 20.83 3.76 -4.56
CA VAL A 526 21.84 4.41 -5.41
C VAL A 526 21.17 5.30 -6.47
N ARG A 527 20.18 4.77 -7.19
CA ARG A 527 19.44 5.56 -8.20
C ARG A 527 18.72 6.76 -7.59
N GLN A 528 18.12 6.57 -6.41
CA GLN A 528 17.44 7.63 -5.66
C GLN A 528 18.42 8.71 -5.21
N ALA A 529 19.58 8.33 -4.65
CA ALA A 529 20.60 9.28 -4.23
C ALA A 529 21.13 10.09 -5.41
N ILE A 530 21.44 9.45 -6.55
CA ILE A 530 21.88 10.14 -7.77
C ILE A 530 20.81 11.14 -8.24
N ALA A 531 19.55 10.71 -8.32
CA ALA A 531 18.45 11.58 -8.74
C ALA A 531 18.25 12.76 -7.77
N ALA A 532 18.24 12.49 -6.47
CA ALA A 532 18.09 13.52 -5.43
C ALA A 532 19.23 14.55 -5.48
N ILE A 533 20.48 14.11 -5.67
CA ILE A 533 21.63 15.01 -5.83
C ILE A 533 21.43 15.89 -7.07
N VAL A 534 21.13 15.31 -8.23
CA VAL A 534 20.95 16.05 -9.48
C VAL A 534 19.81 17.06 -9.36
N PHE A 535 18.65 16.66 -8.84
CA PHE A 535 17.52 17.56 -8.67
C PHE A 535 17.81 18.64 -7.62
N ALA A 536 18.40 18.30 -6.48
CA ALA A 536 18.79 19.30 -5.49
C ALA A 536 19.80 20.32 -6.04
N LEU A 537 20.72 19.93 -6.92
CA LEU A 537 21.62 20.87 -7.62
C LEU A 537 20.86 21.80 -8.56
N ILE A 538 19.92 21.26 -9.34
CA ILE A 538 19.06 22.05 -10.22
C ILE A 538 18.25 23.07 -9.40
N LEU A 539 17.75 22.66 -8.23
CA LEU A 539 17.00 23.54 -7.33
C LEU A 539 17.88 24.62 -6.71
N ALA A 540 19.05 24.25 -6.19
CA ALA A 540 20.01 25.14 -5.53
C ALA A 540 20.53 26.23 -6.48
N TRP A 541 20.90 25.84 -7.70
CA TRP A 541 21.48 26.75 -8.69
C TRP A 541 20.42 27.42 -9.55
N GLY A 542 19.35 26.72 -9.91
CA GLY A 542 18.24 27.28 -10.68
C GLY A 542 17.41 28.28 -9.88
N GLY A 543 17.19 28.03 -8.59
CA GLY A 543 16.49 28.96 -7.70
C GLY A 543 17.22 30.30 -7.54
N TYR A 544 18.56 30.30 -7.61
CA TYR A 544 19.36 31.53 -7.55
C TYR A 544 19.18 32.45 -8.75
N PHE A 545 18.82 31.93 -9.92
CA PHE A 545 18.59 32.75 -11.12
C PHE A 545 17.17 33.30 -11.22
N TRP A 546 16.23 32.74 -10.45
CA TRP A 546 14.79 33.04 -10.54
C TRP A 546 14.22 33.83 -9.35
N TRP A 547 15.01 34.02 -8.28
CA TRP A 547 14.64 34.75 -7.07
C TRP A 547 15.50 35.99 -6.86
#